data_AF-A0A9Q1MN65-F1
#
_entry.id   AF-A0A9Q1MN65-F1
#
_cell.length_a   1.000
_cell.length_b   1.000
_cell.length_c   1.000
_cell.angle_alpha   90.00
_cell.angle_beta   90.00
_cell.angle_gamma   90.00
#
_symmetry.space_group_name_H-M   'P 1'
#
loop_
_entity.id
_entity.type
_entity.pdbx_description
1 polymer ?
#
loop_
_entity_poly.entity_id
_entity_poly.type
_entity_poly.pdbx_seq_one_letter_code
_entity_poly.pdbx_strand_id
1 'polypeptide(L)'
;MLLLLRFIFQVLSNIVAREYTWGPTEDENAEVRKKLSEGEVVGKHAMLIVGYGEEKGVEFSLVKNSWRTQWGYRGYAKIERGALR
;
A
#
# COMPACT_ATOMS: atom_id res chain seq x y z
N MET A 1 -8.79 41.88 2.15
CA MET A 1 -7.70 41.41 3.05
C MET A 1 -7.89 39.94 3.47
N LEU A 2 -9.03 39.53 4.05
CA LEU A 2 -9.28 38.15 4.49
C LEU A 2 -9.34 37.09 3.35
N LEU A 3 -9.87 37.45 2.18
CA LEU A 3 -9.91 36.54 1.02
C LEU A 3 -8.52 36.26 0.43
N LEU A 4 -7.64 37.27 0.45
CA LEU A 4 -6.26 37.14 -0.01
C LEU A 4 -5.45 36.23 0.91
N LEU A 5 -5.64 36.35 2.22
CA LEU A 5 -5.03 35.48 3.23
C LEU A 5 -5.48 34.02 3.09
N ARG A 6 -6.77 33.76 2.82
CA ARG A 6 -7.25 32.40 2.55
C ARG A 6 -6.67 31.80 1.27
N PHE A 7 -6.54 32.60 0.22
CA PHE A 7 -5.94 32.14 -1.04
C PHE A 7 -4.47 31.80 -0.87
N ILE A 8 -3.70 32.67 -0.19
CA ILE A 8 -2.29 32.43 0.13
C ILE A 8 -2.16 31.17 1.01
N PHE A 9 -3.00 31.02 2.04
CA PHE A 9 -2.97 29.84 2.90
C PHE A 9 -3.28 28.55 2.14
N GLN A 10 -4.23 28.59 1.18
CA GLN A 10 -4.56 27.43 0.35
C GLN A 10 -3.44 27.07 -0.63
N VAL A 11 -2.80 28.07 -1.23
CA VAL A 11 -1.65 27.88 -2.13
C VAL A 11 -0.45 27.34 -1.34
N LEU A 12 -0.14 27.91 -0.19
CA LEU A 12 0.94 27.44 0.68
C LEU A 12 0.66 26.03 1.22
N SER A 13 -0.59 25.73 1.60
CA SER A 13 -0.96 24.37 2.03
C SER A 13 -0.77 23.35 0.91
N ASN A 14 -1.10 23.70 -0.34
CA ASN A 14 -0.90 22.83 -1.50
C ASN A 14 0.57 22.69 -1.92
N ILE A 15 1.41 23.70 -1.67
CA ILE A 15 2.86 23.65 -1.89
C ILE A 15 3.52 22.79 -0.80
N VAL A 16 3.22 23.07 0.48
CA VAL A 16 3.79 22.34 1.63
C VAL A 16 3.32 20.88 1.67
N ALA A 17 2.08 20.59 1.27
CA ALA A 17 1.58 19.21 1.20
C ALA A 17 2.25 18.34 0.10
N ARG A 18 2.98 18.95 -0.84
CA ARG A 18 3.65 18.22 -1.94
C ARG A 18 5.09 17.81 -1.64
N GLU A 19 5.72 18.29 -0.56
CA GLU A 19 7.18 18.13 -0.37
C GLU A 19 7.65 17.25 0.82
N TYR A 20 6.78 16.55 1.57
CA TYR A 20 7.26 15.72 2.68
C TYR A 20 6.63 14.32 2.75
N THR A 21 6.81 13.52 1.70
CA THR A 21 6.81 12.07 1.84
C THR A 21 8.18 11.55 1.42
N TRP A 22 9.07 11.32 2.38
CA TRP A 22 10.32 10.59 2.15
C TRP A 22 9.96 9.11 1.91
N GLY A 23 9.76 8.76 0.65
CA GLY A 23 9.72 7.38 0.18
C GLY A 23 11.08 6.97 -0.38
N PRO A 24 11.31 5.66 -0.60
CA PRO A 24 12.51 5.19 -1.30
C PRO A 24 12.64 5.86 -2.67
N THR A 25 13.88 6.19 -3.02
CA THR A 25 14.28 6.71 -4.34
C THR A 25 13.94 5.70 -5.45
N GLU A 26 13.92 6.16 -6.71
CA GLU A 26 13.66 5.25 -7.84
C GLU A 26 14.74 4.17 -7.97
N ASP A 27 16.00 4.52 -7.67
CA ASP A 27 17.11 3.57 -7.69
C ASP A 27 16.94 2.48 -6.60
N GLU A 28 16.55 2.87 -5.38
CA GLU A 28 16.23 1.93 -4.30
C GLU A 28 15.02 1.04 -4.67
N ASN A 29 13.97 1.61 -5.29
CA ASN A 29 12.84 0.84 -5.78
C ASN A 29 13.22 -0.13 -6.90
N ALA A 30 14.13 0.27 -7.80
CA ALA A 30 14.63 -0.58 -8.87
C ALA A 30 15.41 -1.78 -8.32
N GLU A 31 16.23 -1.58 -7.29
CA GLU A 31 16.93 -2.66 -6.60
C GLU A 31 15.94 -3.65 -5.96
N VAL A 32 14.93 -3.15 -5.24
CA VAL A 32 13.89 -4.00 -4.65
C VAL A 32 13.14 -4.80 -5.72
N ARG A 33 12.78 -4.19 -6.85
CA ARG A 33 12.14 -4.88 -7.98
C ARG A 33 13.03 -5.98 -8.54
N LYS A 34 14.35 -5.75 -8.64
CA LYS A 34 15.31 -6.76 -9.08
C LYS A 34 15.35 -7.96 -8.13
N LYS A 35 15.51 -7.72 -6.83
CA LYS A 35 15.51 -8.77 -5.79
C LYS A 35 14.22 -9.60 -5.83
N LEU A 36 13.07 -8.94 -5.96
CA LEU A 36 11.78 -9.62 -6.11
C LEU A 36 11.73 -10.51 -7.37
N SER A 37 12.30 -10.06 -8.50
CA SER A 37 12.34 -10.86 -9.73
C SER A 37 13.23 -12.09 -9.64
N GLU A 38 14.23 -12.06 -8.75
CA GLU A 38 15.14 -13.18 -8.45
C GLU A 38 14.55 -14.12 -7.37
N GLY A 39 13.35 -13.82 -6.87
CA GLY A 39 12.66 -14.63 -5.84
C GLY A 39 13.11 -14.32 -4.41
N GLU A 40 13.85 -13.24 -4.18
CA GLU A 40 14.29 -12.87 -2.83
C GLU A 40 13.15 -12.27 -2.00
N VAL A 41 13.16 -12.58 -0.70
CA VAL A 41 12.25 -12.00 0.28
C VAL A 41 12.80 -10.65 0.74
N VAL A 42 12.20 -9.57 0.25
CA VAL A 42 12.64 -8.18 0.54
C VAL A 42 12.06 -7.60 1.83
N GLY A 43 11.15 -8.30 2.49
CA GLY A 43 10.55 -7.83 3.74
C GLY A 43 9.42 -8.69 4.26
N LYS A 44 8.93 -8.34 5.46
CA LYS A 44 7.74 -8.93 6.07
C LYS A 44 6.73 -7.83 6.32
N HIS A 45 5.46 -8.13 6.11
CA HIS A 45 4.35 -7.20 6.33
C HIS A 45 3.26 -7.88 7.15
N ALA A 46 2.79 -7.21 8.20
CA ALA A 46 1.72 -7.72 9.04
C ALA A 46 0.37 -7.18 8.54
N MET A 47 -0.61 -8.07 8.38
CA MET A 47 -1.95 -7.74 7.92
C MET A 47 -3.00 -8.36 8.85
N LEU A 48 -4.20 -7.78 8.87
CA LEU A 48 -5.29 -8.28 9.70
C LEU A 48 -6.13 -9.30 8.91
N ILE A 49 -6.22 -10.53 9.40
CA ILE A 49 -7.22 -11.49 8.91
C ILE A 49 -8.59 -11.07 9.41
N VAL A 50 -9.55 -10.92 8.49
CA VAL A 50 -10.93 -10.50 8.80
C VAL A 50 -11.98 -11.52 8.37
N GLY A 51 -11.57 -12.61 7.71
CA GLY A 51 -12.45 -13.68 7.28
C GLY A 51 -11.72 -14.77 6.53
N TYR A 52 -12.47 -15.79 6.13
CA TYR A 52 -12.00 -16.91 5.33
C TYR A 52 -13.11 -17.36 4.38
N GLY A 53 -12.77 -18.17 3.38
CA GLY A 53 -13.74 -18.76 2.47
C GLY A 53 -13.07 -19.68 1.46
N GLU A 54 -13.86 -20.08 0.47
CA GLU A 54 -13.40 -20.88 -0.67
C GLU A 54 -13.98 -20.28 -1.95
N GLU A 55 -13.18 -20.23 -3.00
CA GLU A 55 -13.63 -19.84 -4.33
C GLU A 55 -13.03 -20.79 -5.37
N LYS A 56 -13.89 -21.43 -6.19
CA LYS A 56 -13.47 -22.37 -7.24
C LYS A 56 -12.55 -23.50 -6.73
N GLY A 57 -12.82 -24.02 -5.53
CA GLY A 57 -12.01 -25.07 -4.91
C GLY A 57 -10.70 -24.59 -4.27
N VAL A 58 -10.45 -23.28 -4.22
CA VAL A 58 -9.26 -22.70 -3.57
C VAL A 58 -9.68 -21.99 -2.29
N GLU A 59 -9.18 -22.49 -1.15
CA GLU A 59 -9.39 -21.84 0.14
C GLU A 59 -8.60 -20.54 0.25
N PHE A 60 -9.16 -19.53 0.91
CA PHE A 60 -8.49 -18.26 1.14
C PHE A 60 -8.75 -17.67 2.52
N SER A 61 -7.79 -16.89 3.00
CA SER A 61 -7.94 -15.92 4.08
C SER A 61 -8.18 -14.53 3.47
N LEU A 62 -9.24 -13.85 3.92
CA LEU A 62 -9.48 -12.45 3.57
C LEU A 62 -8.69 -11.57 4.53
N VAL A 63 -7.79 -10.76 3.97
CA VAL A 63 -6.92 -9.86 4.74
C VAL A 63 -7.24 -8.39 4.45
N LYS A 64 -7.20 -7.58 5.49
CA LYS A 64 -7.29 -6.12 5.43
C LYS A 64 -5.89 -5.51 5.53
N ASN A 65 -5.55 -4.65 4.57
CA ASN A 65 -4.28 -3.93 4.53
C ASN A 65 -4.38 -2.54 5.20
N SER A 66 -3.23 -1.93 5.46
CA SER A 66 -3.07 -0.58 6.00
C SER A 66 -2.68 0.48 4.95
N TRP A 67 -2.65 0.11 3.65
CA TRP A 67 -2.24 0.99 2.54
C TRP A 67 -3.39 1.73 1.86
N ARG A 68 -4.37 2.20 2.65
CA ARG A 68 -5.59 2.87 2.18
C ARG A 68 -6.46 1.99 1.28
N THR A 69 -7.58 2.55 0.81
CA THR A 69 -8.59 1.81 0.04
C THR A 69 -8.28 1.72 -1.45
N GLN A 70 -7.32 2.50 -1.96
CA GLN A 70 -6.92 2.45 -3.37
C GLN A 70 -6.11 1.18 -3.71
N TRP A 71 -5.51 0.54 -2.70
CA TRP A 71 -4.74 -0.67 -2.89
C TRP A 71 -5.64 -1.91 -2.99
N GLY A 72 -5.32 -2.81 -3.92
CA GLY A 72 -5.99 -4.10 -4.06
C GLY A 72 -7.51 -3.98 -4.25
N TYR A 73 -8.26 -4.87 -3.59
CA TYR A 73 -9.72 -4.85 -3.61
C TYR A 73 -10.26 -3.96 -2.49
N ARG A 74 -10.27 -2.64 -2.72
CA ARG A 74 -10.73 -1.63 -1.75
C ARG A 74 -10.00 -1.68 -0.40
N GLY A 75 -8.69 -1.99 -0.41
CA GLY A 75 -7.86 -2.16 0.79
C GLY A 75 -7.76 -3.60 1.30
N TYR A 76 -8.34 -4.58 0.58
CA TYR A 76 -8.35 -5.98 0.95
C TYR A 76 -7.65 -6.85 -0.11
N ALA A 77 -7.23 -8.05 0.32
CA ALA A 77 -6.75 -9.10 -0.56
C ALA A 77 -7.23 -10.48 -0.07
N LYS A 78 -7.28 -11.45 -0.98
CA LYS A 78 -7.43 -12.87 -0.65
C LYS A 78 -6.05 -13.51 -0.73
N ILE A 79 -5.64 -14.18 0.33
CA ILE A 79 -4.39 -14.96 0.36
C ILE A 79 -4.79 -16.42 0.38
N GLU A 80 -4.25 -17.20 -0.56
CA GLU A 80 -4.47 -18.64 -0.61
C GLU A 80 -4.08 -19.28 0.73
N ARG A 81 -4.99 -20.10 1.27
CA ARG A 81 -4.82 -20.78 2.55
C ARG A 81 -4.53 -22.24 2.26
N GLY A 82 -3.49 -22.79 2.88
CA GLY A 82 -3.13 -24.22 2.74
C GLY A 82 -2.10 -24.54 1.67
N ALA A 83 -1.50 -23.53 1.01
CA ALA A 83 -0.36 -23.73 0.11
C ALA A 83 0.96 -24.09 0.83
N LEU A 84 0.99 -24.00 2.16
CA LEU A 84 2.06 -24.55 2.99
C LEU A 84 1.71 -26.01 3.34
N ARG A 85 2.17 -26.94 2.51
CA ARG A 85 2.37 -28.34 2.89
C ARG A 85 3.86 -28.62 3.00
#